data_AF-A0A944QJI6-F1
#
_entry.id   AF-A0A944QJI6-F1
#
_cell.length_a   1.000
_cell.length_b   1.000
_cell.length_c   1.000
_cell.angle_alpha   90.00
_cell.angle_beta   90.00
_cell.angle_gamma   90.00
#
_symmetry.space_group_name_H-M   'P 1'
#
loop_
_entity.id
_entity.type
_entity.pdbx_description
1 polymer ?
#
loop_
_entity_poly.entity_id
_entity_poly.type
_entity_poly.pdbx_seq_one_letter_code
_entity_poly.pdbx_strand_id
1 'polypeptide(L)'
;MGSRAAVEALEAIEASVAALAVFVRGASGSLGSTGPDPLRDQADACLEGLAEVTRAEAGMAALKVHLAAGYAGAAEAIAAPPGSPQENTAQEMAVVAEVACVLTVSQRAAVARLTQS
;
A
#
# COMPACT_ATOMS: atom_id res chain seq x y z
N MET A 1 -20.47 4.30 2.35
CA MET A 1 -19.63 3.24 2.94
C MET A 1 -18.19 3.25 2.43
N GLY A 2 -17.91 3.70 1.19
CA GLY A 2 -16.54 3.72 0.64
C GLY A 2 -15.56 4.75 1.25
N SER A 3 -16.01 5.98 1.53
CA SER A 3 -15.12 7.04 2.03
C SER A 3 -14.52 6.73 3.41
N ARG A 4 -15.28 6.07 4.28
CA ARG A 4 -14.82 5.71 5.63
C ARG A 4 -13.64 4.73 5.58
N ALA A 5 -13.70 3.69 4.75
CA ALA A 5 -12.61 2.73 4.60
C ALA A 5 -11.33 3.38 4.04
N ALA A 6 -11.49 4.36 3.14
CA ALA A 6 -10.35 5.13 2.62
C ALA A 6 -9.73 6.04 3.69
N VAL A 7 -10.55 6.67 4.53
CA VAL A 7 -10.10 7.47 5.67
C VAL A 7 -9.36 6.60 6.68
N GLU A 8 -9.94 5.46 7.08
CA GLU A 8 -9.29 4.51 7.99
C GLU A 8 -7.95 4.01 7.43
N ALA A 9 -7.87 3.76 6.11
CA ALA A 9 -6.61 3.39 5.45
C ALA A 9 -5.57 4.54 5.49
N LEU A 10 -5.99 5.79 5.29
CA LEU A 10 -5.10 6.94 5.35
C LEU A 10 -4.60 7.20 6.78
N GLU A 11 -5.50 7.13 7.77
CA GLU A 11 -5.15 7.24 9.20
C GLU A 11 -4.14 6.17 9.61
N ALA A 12 -4.31 4.93 9.13
CA ALA A 12 -3.35 3.85 9.38
C ALA A 12 -1.97 4.12 8.74
N ILE A 13 -1.94 4.66 7.52
CA ILE A 13 -0.69 5.06 6.85
C ILE A 13 -0.01 6.19 7.64
N GLU A 14 -0.75 7.22 8.02
CA GLU A 14 -0.22 8.35 8.79
C GLU A 14 0.37 7.89 10.12
N ALA A 15 -0.33 7.02 10.85
CA ALA A 15 0.15 6.45 12.11
C ALA A 15 1.46 5.68 11.93
N SER A 16 1.54 4.79 10.93
CA SER A 16 2.76 4.03 10.66
C SER A 16 3.91 4.91 10.16
N VAL A 17 3.64 5.94 9.35
CA VAL A 17 4.66 6.92 8.92
C VAL A 17 5.18 7.74 10.10
N ALA A 18 4.31 8.14 11.02
CA ALA A 18 4.72 8.83 12.25
C ALA A 18 5.62 7.93 13.12
N ALA A 19 5.26 6.65 13.29
CA ALA A 19 6.08 5.67 14.00
C ALA A 19 7.45 5.47 13.33
N LEU A 20 7.49 5.35 11.99
CA LEU A 20 8.74 5.27 11.23
C LEU A 20 9.61 6.51 11.37
N ALA A 21 9.01 7.71 11.40
CA ALA A 21 9.74 8.95 11.59
C ALA A 21 10.43 9.02 12.97
N VAL A 22 9.80 8.46 14.01
CA VAL A 22 10.42 8.28 15.33
C VAL A 22 11.57 7.30 15.25
N PHE A 23 11.38 6.14 14.60
CA PHE A 23 12.41 5.14 14.40
C PHE A 23 13.64 5.69 13.67
N VAL A 24 13.46 6.36 12.52
CA VAL A 24 14.56 6.95 11.74
C VAL A 24 15.31 8.01 12.53
N ARG A 25 14.60 8.82 13.33
CA ARG A 25 15.21 9.85 14.18
C ARG A 25 15.98 9.23 15.35
N GLY A 26 15.49 8.13 15.92
CA GLY A 26 16.16 7.35 16.96
C GLY A 26 17.36 6.55 16.45
N ALA A 27 17.30 6.02 15.23
CA ALA A 27 18.43 5.32 14.59
C ALA A 27 19.62 6.26 14.34
N SER A 28 19.37 7.56 14.12
CA SER A 28 20.42 8.58 13.99
C SER A 28 21.05 8.99 15.33
N GLY A 29 20.47 8.58 16.46
CA GLY A 29 20.96 8.90 17.79
C GLY A 29 20.87 7.69 18.68
N SER A 30 21.84 6.76 18.55
CA SER A 30 22.10 5.63 19.46
C SER A 30 20.87 5.25 20.27
N LEU A 31 19.93 4.49 19.67
CA LEU A 31 18.84 3.84 20.40
C LEU A 31 19.45 3.29 21.69
N GLY A 32 19.12 3.93 22.81
CA GLY A 32 19.83 3.71 24.05
C GLY A 32 19.67 2.24 24.41
N SER A 33 20.72 1.44 24.18
CA SER A 33 20.70 0.05 24.55
C SER A 33 20.48 0.01 26.05
N THR A 34 19.28 -0.41 26.41
CA THR A 34 18.85 -0.53 27.80
C THR A 34 18.94 -1.99 28.24
N GLY A 35 19.16 -2.90 27.28
CA GLY A 35 19.35 -4.32 27.49
C GLY A 35 20.82 -4.73 27.67
N PRO A 36 21.07 -6.00 28.04
CA PRO A 36 22.43 -6.53 28.21
C PRO A 36 23.15 -6.78 26.88
N ASP A 37 22.43 -6.75 25.74
CA ASP A 37 22.96 -7.01 24.41
C ASP A 37 22.49 -5.94 23.39
N PRO A 38 23.33 -4.93 23.08
CA PRO A 38 22.98 -3.85 22.17
C PRO A 38 22.72 -4.32 20.72
N LEU A 39 23.29 -5.45 20.30
CA LEU A 39 23.06 -5.97 18.94
C LEU A 39 21.67 -6.58 18.81
N ARG A 40 21.18 -7.21 19.88
CA ARG A 40 19.82 -7.74 19.94
C ARG A 40 18.79 -6.61 19.95
N ASP A 41 19.01 -5.60 20.77
CA ASP A 41 18.15 -4.40 20.82
C ASP A 41 18.04 -3.75 19.42
N GLN A 42 19.16 -3.65 18.70
CA GLN A 42 19.17 -3.12 17.34
C GLN A 42 18.43 -4.00 16.33
N ALA A 43 18.54 -5.32 16.44
CA ALA A 43 17.84 -6.26 15.57
C ALA A 43 16.32 -6.20 15.79
N ASP A 44 15.88 -6.15 17.05
CA ASP A 44 14.47 -6.03 17.41
C ASP A 44 13.88 -4.70 16.91
N ALA A 45 14.63 -3.60 17.04
CA ALA A 45 14.21 -2.31 16.52
C ALA A 45 14.07 -2.32 14.99
N CYS A 46 14.97 -3.00 14.26
CA CYS A 46 14.84 -3.17 12.82
C CYS A 46 13.58 -3.96 12.43
N LEU A 47 13.23 -5.01 13.18
CA LEU A 47 12.00 -5.78 12.95
C LEU A 47 10.74 -4.94 13.22
N GLU A 48 10.74 -4.11 14.26
CA GLU A 48 9.64 -3.19 14.55
C GLU A 48 9.48 -2.14 13.44
N GLY A 49 10.58 -1.56 12.97
CA GLY A 49 10.57 -0.66 11.80
C GLY A 49 10.01 -1.33 10.55
N LEU A 50 10.41 -2.57 10.24
CA LEU A 50 9.86 -3.34 9.11
C LEU A 50 8.36 -3.60 9.27
N ALA A 51 7.89 -3.90 10.49
CA ALA A 51 6.48 -4.10 10.76
C ALA A 51 5.64 -2.83 10.54
N GLU A 52 6.18 -1.64 10.82
CA GLU A 52 5.52 -0.37 10.48
C GLU A 52 5.50 -0.11 8.97
N VAL A 53 6.58 -0.44 8.24
CA VAL A 53 6.59 -0.36 6.77
C VAL A 53 5.50 -1.24 6.18
N THR A 54 5.41 -2.51 6.60
CA THR A 54 4.38 -3.44 6.11
C THR A 54 2.96 -2.95 6.41
N ARG A 55 2.73 -2.32 7.56
CA ARG A 55 1.43 -1.70 7.88
C ARG A 55 1.09 -0.53 6.97
N ALA A 56 2.04 0.37 6.71
CA ALA A 56 1.85 1.46 5.76
C ALA A 56 1.57 0.93 4.34
N GLU A 57 2.27 -0.12 3.90
CA GLU A 57 2.03 -0.77 2.62
C GLU A 57 0.63 -1.42 2.53
N ALA A 58 0.17 -2.06 3.60
CA ALA A 58 -1.18 -2.62 3.67
C ALA A 58 -2.26 -1.53 3.57
N GLY A 59 -2.08 -0.41 4.26
CA GLY A 59 -2.95 0.77 4.14
C GLY A 59 -2.98 1.30 2.70
N MET A 60 -1.81 1.42 2.05
CA MET A 60 -1.71 1.84 0.66
C MET A 60 -2.39 0.85 -0.31
N ALA A 61 -2.30 -0.45 -0.03
CA ALA A 61 -3.01 -1.48 -0.79
C ALA A 61 -4.53 -1.32 -0.66
N ALA A 62 -5.04 -1.11 0.55
CA ALA A 62 -6.45 -0.85 0.80
C ALA A 62 -6.95 0.42 0.07
N LEU A 63 -6.16 1.50 0.11
CA LEU A 63 -6.48 2.75 -0.61
C LEU A 63 -6.52 2.53 -2.13
N LYS A 64 -5.56 1.80 -2.71
CA LYS A 64 -5.56 1.46 -4.14
C LYS A 64 -6.80 0.66 -4.53
N VAL A 65 -7.21 -0.33 -3.74
CA VAL A 65 -8.43 -1.11 -3.98
C VAL A 65 -9.67 -0.23 -3.92
N HIS A 66 -9.74 0.68 -2.93
CA HIS A 66 -10.85 1.62 -2.82
C HIS A 66 -10.98 2.52 -4.07
N LEU A 67 -9.87 3.11 -4.51
CA LEU A 67 -9.84 3.97 -5.69
C LEU A 67 -10.14 3.19 -6.98
N ALA A 68 -9.61 1.97 -7.11
CA ALA A 68 -9.91 1.09 -8.24
C ALA A 68 -11.40 0.73 -8.32
N ALA A 69 -12.03 0.42 -7.18
CA ALA A 69 -13.47 0.17 -7.12
C ALA A 69 -14.29 1.42 -7.50
N GLY A 70 -13.87 2.60 -7.04
CA GLY A 70 -14.48 3.87 -7.43
C GLY A 70 -14.35 4.16 -8.93
N TYR A 71 -13.17 3.90 -9.49
CA TYR A 71 -12.93 4.01 -10.92
C TYR A 71 -13.79 3.05 -11.74
N ALA A 72 -13.85 1.76 -11.36
CA ALA A 72 -14.65 0.76 -12.05
C ALA A 72 -16.14 1.17 -12.09
N GLY A 73 -16.70 1.60 -10.96
CA GLY A 73 -18.08 2.08 -10.91
C GLY A 73 -18.32 3.36 -11.74
N ALA A 74 -17.34 4.27 -11.79
CA ALA A 74 -17.43 5.45 -12.64
C ALA A 74 -17.32 5.11 -14.14
N ALA A 75 -16.44 4.16 -14.50
CA ALA A 75 -16.27 3.68 -15.86
C ALA A 75 -17.54 2.99 -16.37
N GLU A 76 -18.20 2.17 -15.54
CA GLU A 76 -19.51 1.58 -15.83
C GLU A 76 -20.59 2.65 -16.03
N ALA A 77 -20.63 3.69 -15.18
CA ALA A 77 -21.64 4.73 -15.26
C ALA A 77 -21.51 5.64 -16.49
N ILE A 78 -20.29 5.81 -17.04
CA ILE A 78 -20.00 6.64 -18.22
C ILE A 78 -20.07 5.82 -19.52
N ALA A 79 -19.94 4.50 -19.44
CA ALA A 79 -19.96 3.63 -20.61
C ALA A 79 -21.27 3.79 -21.40
N ALA A 80 -21.14 3.96 -22.72
CA ALA A 80 -22.30 3.89 -23.61
C ALA A 80 -22.87 2.46 -23.58
N PRO A 81 -24.19 2.27 -23.83
CA PRO A 81 -24.77 0.93 -23.92
C PRO A 81 -24.01 0.09 -24.96
N PRO A 82 -23.58 -1.13 -24.62
CA PRO A 82 -22.81 -1.96 -25.53
C PRO A 82 -23.67 -2.34 -26.75
N GLY A 83 -23.10 -2.21 -27.95
CA GLY A 83 -23.74 -2.61 -29.20
C GLY A 83 -23.76 -4.13 -29.39
N SER A 84 -22.91 -4.87 -28.67
CA SER A 84 -22.88 -6.33 -28.66
C SER A 84 -22.36 -6.90 -27.32
N PRO A 85 -22.63 -8.19 -27.03
CA PRO A 85 -22.06 -8.87 -25.87
C PRO A 85 -20.52 -8.86 -25.83
N GLN A 86 -19.86 -8.95 -27.00
CA GLN A 86 -18.42 -8.95 -27.13
C GLN A 86 -17.81 -7.59 -26.76
N GLU A 87 -18.48 -6.49 -27.11
CA GLU A 87 -18.07 -5.14 -26.71
C GLU A 87 -18.18 -4.95 -25.20
N ASN A 88 -19.24 -5.47 -24.57
CA ASN A 88 -19.37 -5.44 -23.12
C ASN A 88 -18.20 -6.19 -22.42
N THR A 89 -17.90 -7.41 -22.87
CA THR A 89 -16.77 -8.17 -22.33
C THR A 89 -15.42 -7.48 -22.57
N ALA A 90 -15.22 -6.84 -23.72
CA ALA A 90 -14.00 -6.09 -23.99
C ALA A 90 -13.84 -4.89 -23.04
N GLN A 91 -14.92 -4.16 -22.75
CA GLN A 91 -14.95 -3.04 -21.82
C GLN A 91 -14.62 -3.49 -20.38
N GLU A 92 -15.26 -4.57 -19.91
CA GLU A 92 -14.99 -5.16 -18.59
C GLU A 92 -13.53 -5.60 -18.46
N MET A 93 -12.99 -6.27 -19.48
CA MET A 93 -11.60 -6.71 -19.52
C MET A 93 -10.59 -5.55 -19.53
N ALA A 94 -10.93 -4.43 -20.19
CA ALA A 94 -10.09 -3.25 -20.20
C ALA A 94 -9.97 -2.63 -18.79
N VAL A 95 -11.09 -2.48 -18.08
CA VAL A 95 -11.11 -1.96 -16.69
C VAL A 95 -10.32 -2.88 -15.75
N VAL A 96 -10.50 -4.20 -15.89
CA VAL A 96 -9.75 -5.19 -15.10
C VAL A 96 -8.25 -5.09 -15.38
N ALA A 97 -7.84 -4.95 -16.64
CA ALA A 97 -6.43 -4.82 -17.02
C ALA A 97 -5.79 -3.54 -16.47
N GLU A 98 -6.50 -2.41 -16.50
CA GLU A 98 -6.04 -1.14 -15.94
C GLU A 98 -5.83 -1.22 -14.43
N VAL A 99 -6.83 -1.74 -13.70
CA VAL A 99 -6.73 -1.95 -12.25
C VAL A 99 -5.60 -2.92 -11.90
N ALA A 100 -5.51 -4.05 -12.60
CA ALA A 100 -4.46 -5.04 -12.38
C ALA A 100 -3.05 -4.47 -12.65
N CYS A 101 -2.89 -3.60 -13.64
CA CYS A 101 -1.63 -2.94 -13.95
C CYS A 101 -1.16 -2.08 -12.77
N VAL A 102 -2.02 -1.20 -12.23
CA VAL A 102 -1.71 -0.34 -11.09
C VAL A 102 -1.30 -1.15 -9.85
N LEU A 103 -1.99 -2.28 -9.61
CA LEU A 103 -1.68 -3.18 -8.50
C LEU A 103 -0.35 -3.93 -8.71
N THR A 104 -0.07 -4.40 -9.92
CA THR A 104 1.14 -5.18 -10.25
C THR A 104 2.41 -4.32 -10.28
N VAL A 105 2.33 -3.07 -10.73
CA VAL A 105 3.45 -2.12 -10.67
C VAL A 105 3.95 -1.95 -9.23
N SER A 106 3.03 -1.95 -8.26
CA SER A 106 3.37 -1.86 -6.84
C SER A 106 4.15 -3.08 -6.35
N GLN A 107 3.77 -4.30 -6.76
CA GLN A 107 4.48 -5.53 -6.42
C GLN A 107 5.88 -5.58 -7.07
N ARG A 108 5.99 -5.18 -8.35
CA ARG A 108 7.28 -5.19 -9.06
C ARG A 108 8.24 -4.14 -8.49
N ALA A 109 7.74 -2.97 -8.06
CA ALA A 109 8.54 -1.98 -7.36
C ALA A 109 9.06 -2.50 -6.01
N ALA A 110 8.25 -3.25 -5.25
CA ALA A 110 8.69 -3.91 -4.01
C ALA A 110 9.78 -4.96 -4.28
N VAL A 111 9.60 -5.83 -5.28
CA VAL A 111 10.62 -6.83 -5.66
C VAL A 111 11.91 -6.17 -6.14
N ALA A 112 11.83 -5.12 -6.97
CA ALA A 112 13.01 -4.42 -7.48
C ALA A 112 13.85 -3.81 -6.34
N ARG A 113 13.21 -3.33 -5.27
CA ARG A 113 13.90 -2.85 -4.07
C ARG A 113 14.65 -3.96 -3.34
N LEU A 114 14.07 -5.15 -3.23
CA LEU A 114 14.73 -6.32 -2.62
C LEU A 114 15.93 -6.82 -3.43
N THR A 115 15.94 -6.61 -4.74
CA THR A 115 17.08 -6.99 -5.61
C THR A 115 18.19 -5.95 -5.69
N GLN A 116 18.00 -4.77 -5.08
CA GLN A 116 18.96 -3.64 -5.10
C GLN A 116 19.63 -3.41 -3.73
N SER A 117 19.38 -4.27 -2.75
CA SER A 117 20.09 -4.36 -1.46
C SER A 117 21.11 -5.49 -1.49
#